data_AF-A0A2E3J9S0-F1
#
_entry.id   AF-A0A2E3J9S0-F1
#
_cell.length_a   1.000
_cell.length_b   1.000
_cell.length_c   1.000
_cell.angle_alpha   90.00
_cell.angle_beta   90.00
_cell.angle_gamma   90.00
#
_symmetry.space_group_name_H-M   'P 1'
#
loop_
_entity.id
_entity.type
_entity.pdbx_description
1 polymer ?
#
loop_
_entity_poly.entity_id
_entity_poly.type
_entity_poly.pdbx_seq_one_letter_code
_entity_poly.pdbx_strand_id
1 'polypeptide(L)' 'MARINIPEGEGLERSRLWYLQPNVGKGIGITGDALYTKVSLDTRVREVARMRIAQINDCHI' A
#
# COMPACT_ATOMS: atom_id res chain seq x y z
N MET A 1 12.25 12.97 -13.29
CA MET A 1 11.06 12.46 -12.60
C MET A 1 10.11 13.61 -12.32
N ALA A 2 8.83 13.47 -12.63
CA ALA A 2 7.83 14.47 -12.26
C ALA A 2 7.79 14.58 -10.73
N ARG A 3 7.93 15.80 -10.19
CA ARG A 3 7.84 16.06 -8.76
C ARG A 3 6.37 16.32 -8.45
N ILE A 4 5.74 15.41 -7.72
CA ILE A 4 4.40 15.64 -7.14
C ILE A 4 4.58 16.25 -5.76
N ASN A 5 3.82 17.30 -5.47
CA ASN A 5 3.79 17.90 -4.14
C ASN A 5 2.91 17.03 -3.24
N ILE A 6 3.52 16.37 -2.26
CA ILE A 6 2.82 15.51 -1.31
C ILE A 6 2.40 16.39 -0.13
N PRO A 7 1.11 16.42 0.26
CA PRO A 7 0.66 17.25 1.38
C PRO A 7 1.39 16.91 2.69
N GLU A 8 1.71 17.93 3.48
CA GLU A 8 2.25 17.75 4.83
C GLU A 8 1.26 17.03 5.74
N GLY A 9 1.78 16.33 6.75
CA GLY A 9 0.97 15.58 7.71
C GLY A 9 1.75 14.45 8.38
N GLU A 10 1.07 13.71 9.25
CA GLU A 10 1.67 12.58 9.97
C GLU A 10 1.77 11.31 9.11
N GLY A 11 2.70 10.44 9.49
CA GLY A 11 2.89 9.12 8.87
C GLY A 11 3.81 9.09 7.65
N LEU A 12 3.89 7.91 7.03
CA LEU A 12 4.77 7.67 5.89
C LEU A 12 4.33 8.46 4.66
N GLU A 13 5.28 8.89 3.84
CA GLU A 13 5.02 9.58 2.57
C GLU A 13 4.04 8.82 1.67
N ARG A 14 4.17 7.48 1.58
CA ARG A 14 3.25 6.61 0.84
C ARG A 14 1.80 6.68 1.32
N SER A 15 1.58 6.97 2.60
CA SER A 15 0.25 7.13 3.17
C SER A 15 -0.33 8.49 2.80
N ARG A 16 0.51 9.53 2.86
CA ARG A 16 0.15 10.91 2.49
C ARG A 16 -0.11 11.10 1.00
N LEU A 17 0.48 10.26 0.13
CA LEU A 17 0.13 10.23 -1.31
C LEU A 17 -1.39 10.09 -1.54
N TRP A 18 -2.08 9.33 -0.69
CA TRP A 18 -3.52 9.16 -0.81
C TRP A 18 -4.34 10.38 -0.38
N TYR A 19 -3.73 11.38 0.27
CA TYR A 19 -4.40 12.66 0.55
C TYR A 19 -4.73 13.42 -0.74
N LEU A 20 -3.97 13.16 -1.81
CA LEU A 20 -4.27 13.68 -3.15
C LEU A 20 -5.55 13.07 -3.74
N GLN A 21 -5.97 11.88 -3.27
CA GLN A 21 -7.14 11.15 -3.76
C GLN A 21 -7.88 10.44 -2.59
N PRO A 22 -8.61 11.19 -1.73
CA PRO A 22 -9.10 10.66 -0.45
C PRO A 22 -10.04 9.44 -0.56
N ASN A 23 -10.91 9.41 -1.58
CA ASN A 23 -11.81 8.27 -1.82
C ASN A 23 -11.04 7.00 -2.17
N VAL A 24 -9.95 7.13 -2.95
CA VAL A 24 -9.07 6.01 -3.28
C VAL A 24 -8.31 5.57 -2.02
N GLY A 25 -7.81 6.52 -1.24
CA GLY A 25 -7.18 6.26 0.05
C GLY A 25 -8.05 5.44 1.00
N LYS A 26 -9.34 5.79 1.12
CA LYS A 26 -10.32 5.03 1.90
C LYS A 26 -10.46 3.59 1.39
N GLY A 27 -10.58 3.41 0.08
CA GLY A 27 -10.67 2.08 -0.53
C GLY A 27 -9.44 1.22 -0.24
N ILE A 28 -8.24 1.79 -0.42
CA ILE A 28 -6.98 1.09 -0.13
C ILE A 28 -6.83 0.76 1.35
N GLY A 29 -7.31 1.61 2.26
CA GLY A 29 -7.36 1.31 3.69
C GLY A 29 -8.19 0.07 3.99
N ILE A 30 -9.38 -0.05 3.38
CA ILE A 30 -10.26 -1.22 3.51
C ILE A 30 -9.59 -2.47 2.91
N THR A 31 -8.98 -2.35 1.74
CA THR A 31 -8.23 -3.46 1.13
C THR A 31 -7.06 -3.92 2.02
N GLY A 32 -6.33 -2.97 2.59
CA GLY A 32 -5.23 -3.24 3.52
C GLY A 32 -5.71 -4.03 4.74
N ASP A 33 -6.77 -3.58 5.40
CA ASP A 33 -7.36 -4.32 6.53
C ASP A 33 -7.74 -5.75 6.13
N ALA A 34 -8.46 -5.92 5.02
CA ALA A 34 -8.83 -7.25 4.53
C ALA A 34 -7.61 -8.16 4.30
N LEU A 35 -6.55 -7.64 3.67
CA LEU A 35 -5.31 -8.40 3.41
C LEU A 35 -4.61 -8.85 4.70
N TYR A 36 -4.64 -8.03 5.75
CA TYR A 36 -3.91 -8.31 6.98
C TYR A 36 -4.72 -9.04 8.05
N THR A 37 -6.05 -8.90 8.06
CA THR A 37 -6.92 -9.42 9.13
C THR A 37 -7.96 -10.44 8.67
N LYS A 38 -8.26 -10.54 7.36
CA LYS A 38 -9.33 -11.39 6.81
C LYS A 38 -8.86 -12.42 5.77
N VAL A 39 -7.58 -12.45 5.44
CA VAL A 39 -7.01 -13.43 4.50
C VAL A 39 -6.78 -14.78 5.18
N SER A 40 -7.08 -15.88 4.46
CA SER A 40 -6.90 -17.26 4.91
C SER A 40 -5.47 -17.81 4.76
N LEU A 41 -4.60 -17.08 4.07
CA LEU A 41 -3.19 -17.45 3.91
C LEU A 41 -2.42 -17.18 5.20
N ASP A 42 -1.54 -18.13 5.57
CA ASP A 42 -0.56 -17.91 6.63
C ASP A 42 0.30 -16.67 6.35
N THR A 43 0.70 -15.98 7.42
CA THR A 43 1.50 -14.76 7.34
C THR A 43 2.72 -14.90 6.43
N ARG A 44 3.47 -16.02 6.51
CA ARG A 44 4.64 -16.23 5.65
C ARG A 44 4.26 -16.35 4.17
N VAL A 45 3.19 -17.06 3.85
CA VAL A 45 2.71 -17.23 2.47
C VAL A 45 2.20 -15.90 1.91
N ARG A 46 1.47 -15.12 2.72
CA ARG A 46 1.00 -13.78 2.35
C ARG A 46 2.16 -12.84 2.05
N GLU A 47 3.20 -12.81 2.88
CA GLU A 47 4.36 -11.95 2.64
C GLU A 47 5.14 -12.37 1.39
N VAL A 48 5.32 -13.67 1.14
CA VAL A 48 5.92 -14.15 -0.12
C VAL A 48 5.10 -13.71 -1.34
N ALA A 49 3.77 -13.82 -1.26
CA ALA A 49 2.88 -13.34 -2.33
C ALA A 49 3.03 -11.82 -2.56
N ARG A 50 3.07 -11.01 -1.49
CA ARG A 50 3.29 -9.56 -1.56
C ARG A 50 4.64 -9.23 -2.19
N MET A 51 5.71 -9.93 -1.80
CA MET A 51 7.05 -9.74 -2.36
C MET A 51 7.09 -10.11 -3.85
N ARG A 52 6.41 -11.19 -4.25
CA ARG A 52 6.32 -11.58 -5.66
C ARG A 52 5.61 -10.53 -6.51
N ILE A 53 4.53 -9.93 -6.00
CA ILE A 53 3.84 -8.82 -6.68
C ILE A 53 4.78 -7.62 -6.85
N ALA A 54 5.52 -7.25 -5.81
CA ALA A 54 6.47 -6.14 -5.90
C ALA A 54 7.58 -6.41 -6.93
N GLN A 55 8.14 -7.62 -6.96
CA GLN A 55 9.11 -8.02 -7.99
C GLN A 55 8.54 -7.94 -9.42
N ILE A 56 7.30 -8.39 -9.63
CA ILE A 56 6.63 -8.33 -10.95
C ILE A 56 6.45 -6.87 -11.42
N ASN A 57 6.31 -5.93 -10.49
CA ASN A 57 6.14 -4.51 -10.79
C ASN A 57 7.46 -3.71 -10.66
N ASP A 58 8.61 -4.38 -10.64
CA ASP A 58 9.94 -3.78 -10.45
C ASP A 58 10.02 -2.81 -9.25
N CYS A 59 9.21 -3.09 -8.22
CA CYS A 59 9.23 -2.39 -6.96
C CYS A 59 10.35 -2.98 -6.11
N HIS A 60 11.48 -2.28 -6.03
CA HIS A 60 12.56 -2.62 -5.12
C HIS A 60 12.03 -2.50 -3.67
N ILE A 61 11.98 -3.65 -2.97
CA ILE A 61 11.51 -3.78 -1.58
C ILE A 61 12.67 -3.56 -0.62
#